data_AF-A0A1F2Q6A1-F1
#
_entry.id   AF-A0A1F2Q6A1-F1
#
_cell.length_a   1.000
_cell.length_b   1.000
_cell.length_c   1.000
_cell.angle_alpha   90.00
_cell.angle_beta   90.00
_cell.angle_gamma   90.00
#
_symmetry.space_group_name_H-M   'P 1'
#
loop_
_entity.id
_entity.type
_entity.pdbx_description
1 polymer ?
#
loop_
_entity_poly.entity_id
_entity_poly.type
_entity_poly.pdbx_seq_one_letter_code
_entity_poly.pdbx_strand_id
1 'polypeptide(L)'
;MIRKIQLGATTRHEVLAEPTPLGLIGLSIGCAALTPIAFGFRLTPAGFRTAAILCLLFGAGCQFLSGMMSFVNKNLYGGTLFTAFAFNWTLNWWVLDSLGKGFVPDHVIIQATEVASLVIFLVLTYGFGFFSKLLFAFLVDIDLLYVCKTANALAGTRAFDLPIAFFTVGLGVLSLWIAFALLINPTAGRPLFPIAGPMFVAQRKPGFDASLRQAIFAVLYEHWGQHALRPMTYEDLERALEPRVAGGSILPDVEYLAESGCLVLTKRGGEPGGPQTVRLSAEGIDFYEQVVLRKDHFV
;
A
#
# COMPACT_ATOMS: atom_id res chain seq x y z
N MET A 1 3.26 -29.92 -4.39
CA MET A 1 3.13 -28.45 -4.46
C MET A 1 4.27 -27.88 -3.65
N ILE A 2 5.33 -27.38 -4.32
CA ILE A 2 6.49 -26.82 -3.62
C ILE A 2 6.08 -25.44 -3.09
N ARG A 3 6.12 -25.27 -1.76
CA ARG A 3 5.91 -23.98 -1.11
C ARG A 3 7.10 -23.08 -1.46
N LYS A 4 6.84 -21.93 -2.08
CA LYS A 4 7.88 -20.92 -2.35
C LYS A 4 8.30 -20.31 -1.01
N ILE A 5 9.50 -20.63 -0.54
CA ILE A 5 10.02 -20.11 0.74
C ILE A 5 10.70 -18.78 0.41
N GLN A 6 10.16 -17.68 0.96
CA GLN A 6 10.69 -16.34 0.73
C GLN A 6 11.32 -15.80 2.00
N LEU A 7 12.64 -15.74 2.00
CA LEU A 7 13.43 -15.10 3.04
C LEU A 7 13.86 -13.72 2.54
N GLY A 8 13.24 -12.68 3.11
CA GLY A 8 13.46 -11.30 2.73
C GLY A 8 12.48 -10.81 1.68
N ALA A 9 11.67 -9.83 2.09
CA ALA A 9 10.49 -9.32 1.39
C ALA A 9 9.45 -10.41 1.14
N THR A 10 8.58 -10.62 2.13
CA THR A 10 7.25 -11.19 1.90
C THR A 10 6.69 -10.56 0.62
N THR A 11 6.57 -11.30 -0.49
CA THR A 11 5.44 -11.06 -1.37
C THR A 11 4.27 -11.43 -0.48
N ARG A 12 3.73 -10.45 0.24
CA ARG A 12 2.55 -10.64 1.06
C ARG A 12 1.50 -11.09 0.06
N HIS A 13 1.17 -12.37 0.07
CA HIS A 13 -0.03 -12.82 -0.58
C HIS A 13 -1.15 -12.03 0.09
N GLU A 14 -1.71 -11.09 -0.66
CA GLU A 14 -2.95 -10.44 -0.29
C GLU A 14 -3.98 -11.53 -0.04
N VAL A 15 -4.62 -11.48 1.12
CA VAL A 15 -5.59 -12.50 1.54
C VAL A 15 -6.84 -12.39 0.67
N LEU A 16 -7.16 -11.16 0.26
CA LEU A 16 -8.27 -10.82 -0.59
C LEU A 16 -7.77 -10.26 -1.92
N ALA A 17 -8.61 -10.33 -2.95
CA ALA A 17 -8.33 -9.67 -4.23
C ALA A 17 -8.10 -8.15 -4.03
N GLU A 18 -7.28 -7.57 -4.92
CA GLU A 18 -6.88 -6.16 -4.85
C GLU A 18 -8.12 -5.24 -4.83
N PRO A 19 -8.38 -4.55 -3.70
CA PRO A 19 -9.66 -3.88 -3.50
C PRO A 19 -9.68 -2.43 -4.01
N THR A 20 -8.53 -1.80 -4.26
CA THR A 20 -8.42 -0.39 -4.67
C THR A 20 -9.32 -0.03 -5.87
N PRO A 21 -9.45 -0.85 -6.93
CA PRO A 21 -10.33 -0.52 -8.04
C PRO A 21 -11.80 -0.37 -7.65
N LEU A 22 -12.29 -1.17 -6.70
CA LEU A 22 -13.67 -1.07 -6.21
C LEU A 22 -13.91 0.29 -5.55
N GLY A 23 -13.00 0.69 -4.66
CA GLY A 23 -13.08 1.98 -3.97
C GLY A 23 -13.06 3.16 -4.95
N LEU A 24 -12.18 3.11 -5.95
CA LEU A 24 -12.03 4.17 -6.94
C LEU A 24 -13.19 4.23 -7.95
N ILE A 25 -13.74 3.09 -8.39
CA ILE A 25 -14.95 3.09 -9.22
C ILE A 25 -16.12 3.70 -8.43
N GLY A 26 -16.27 3.32 -7.16
CA GLY A 26 -17.29 3.87 -6.28
C GLY A 26 -17.17 5.38 -6.11
N LEU A 27 -15.93 5.88 -5.92
CA LEU A 27 -15.63 7.30 -5.88
C LEU A 27 -16.03 8.00 -7.18
N SER A 28 -15.66 7.46 -8.33
CA SER A 28 -15.98 8.05 -9.64
C SER A 28 -17.49 8.18 -9.84
N ILE A 29 -18.27 7.16 -9.48
CA ILE A 29 -19.74 7.20 -9.54
C ILE A 29 -20.30 8.25 -8.56
N GLY A 30 -19.75 8.35 -7.35
CA GLY A 30 -20.10 9.38 -6.37
C GLY A 30 -19.86 10.81 -6.91
N CYS A 31 -18.69 11.06 -7.49
CA CYS A 31 -18.36 12.33 -8.14
C CYS A 31 -19.28 12.64 -9.32
N ALA A 32 -19.61 11.64 -10.15
CA ALA A 32 -20.55 11.80 -11.25
C ALA A 32 -21.95 12.19 -10.75
N ALA A 33 -22.40 11.62 -9.62
CA ALA A 33 -23.67 11.96 -8.99
C ALA A 33 -23.69 13.40 -8.42
N LEU A 34 -22.56 13.87 -7.90
CA LEU A 34 -22.42 15.25 -7.40
C LEU A 34 -22.27 16.29 -8.51
N THR A 35 -21.77 15.90 -9.68
CA THR A 35 -21.42 16.82 -10.77
C THR A 35 -22.58 17.77 -11.15
N PRO A 36 -23.81 17.30 -11.40
CA PRO A 36 -24.93 18.21 -11.72
C PRO A 36 -25.17 19.23 -10.61
N ILE A 37 -25.14 18.80 -9.34
CA ILE A 37 -25.35 19.67 -8.17
C ILE A 37 -24.23 20.69 -8.04
N ALA A 38 -22.98 20.29 -8.24
CA ALA A 38 -21.81 21.16 -8.15
C ALA A 38 -21.82 22.26 -9.21
N PHE A 39 -22.35 21.97 -10.40
CA PHE A 39 -22.58 22.98 -11.45
C PHE A 39 -23.90 23.76 -11.30
N GLY A 40 -24.64 23.57 -10.20
CA GLY A 40 -25.90 24.26 -9.92
C GLY A 40 -27.11 23.70 -10.69
N PHE A 41 -26.97 22.56 -11.36
CA PHE A 41 -28.07 21.85 -12.00
C PHE A 41 -28.80 20.96 -10.99
N ARG A 42 -30.12 20.80 -11.19
CA ARG A 42 -30.97 19.85 -10.42
C ARG A 42 -30.95 20.07 -8.90
N LEU A 43 -30.81 21.33 -8.43
CA LEU A 43 -30.97 21.76 -7.03
C LEU A 43 -32.43 21.63 -6.56
N THR A 44 -32.90 20.40 -6.48
CA THR A 44 -34.29 20.01 -6.18
C THR A 44 -34.29 18.90 -5.15
N PRO A 45 -35.35 18.72 -4.35
CA PRO A 45 -35.43 17.62 -3.40
C PRO A 45 -35.19 16.24 -4.02
N ALA A 46 -35.73 16.00 -5.22
CA ALA A 46 -35.52 14.77 -5.97
C ALA A 46 -34.06 14.60 -6.43
N GLY A 47 -33.44 15.68 -6.91
CA GLY A 47 -32.03 15.68 -7.30
C GLY A 47 -31.11 15.36 -6.12
N PHE A 48 -31.32 16.02 -4.97
CA PHE A 48 -30.54 15.76 -3.76
C PHE A 48 -30.69 14.33 -3.26
N ARG A 49 -31.92 13.80 -3.17
CA ARG A 49 -32.16 12.41 -2.72
C ARG A 49 -31.55 11.38 -3.66
N THR A 50 -31.60 11.62 -4.97
CA THR A 50 -31.00 10.73 -5.97
C THR A 50 -29.48 10.70 -5.81
N ALA A 51 -28.85 11.88 -5.74
CA ALA A 51 -27.41 11.97 -5.53
C ALA A 51 -26.99 11.38 -4.17
N ALA A 52 -27.79 11.57 -3.12
CA ALA A 52 -27.52 11.04 -1.80
C ALA A 52 -27.36 9.51 -1.82
N ILE A 53 -28.29 8.77 -2.43
CA ILE A 53 -28.19 7.30 -2.49
C ILE A 53 -26.96 6.83 -3.27
N LEU A 54 -26.58 7.52 -4.34
CA LEU A 54 -25.36 7.20 -5.08
C LEU A 54 -24.10 7.49 -4.24
N CYS A 55 -24.11 8.59 -3.48
CA CYS A 55 -23.05 8.90 -2.51
C CYS A 55 -22.94 7.80 -1.43
N LEU A 56 -24.07 7.29 -0.93
CA LEU A 56 -24.07 6.25 0.10
C LEU A 56 -23.59 4.90 -0.42
N LEU A 57 -24.15 4.43 -1.53
CA LEU A 57 -23.87 3.07 -2.02
C LEU A 57 -22.50 2.97 -2.70
N PHE A 58 -22.18 3.93 -3.58
CA PHE A 58 -20.96 3.90 -4.37
C PHE A 58 -19.84 4.72 -3.72
N GLY A 59 -20.14 5.97 -3.33
CA GLY A 59 -19.15 6.82 -2.67
C GLY A 59 -18.68 6.20 -1.35
N ALA A 60 -19.61 5.87 -0.45
CA ALA A 60 -19.29 5.32 0.87
C ALA A 60 -19.17 3.80 0.87
N GLY A 61 -20.15 3.07 0.34
CA GLY A 61 -20.19 1.61 0.43
C GLY A 61 -19.00 0.90 -0.23
N CYS A 62 -18.70 1.22 -1.49
CA CYS A 62 -17.55 0.64 -2.19
C CYS A 62 -16.23 0.99 -1.52
N GLN A 63 -16.06 2.22 -1.05
CA GLN A 63 -14.84 2.64 -0.35
C GLN A 63 -14.71 2.01 1.03
N PHE A 64 -15.80 1.84 1.76
CA PHE A 64 -15.78 1.17 3.06
C PHE A 64 -15.32 -0.29 2.89
N LEU A 65 -15.92 -1.01 1.93
CA LEU A 65 -15.50 -2.37 1.61
C LEU A 65 -14.03 -2.41 1.18
N SER A 66 -13.61 -1.50 0.29
CA SER A 66 -12.22 -1.41 -0.16
C SER A 66 -11.24 -1.15 0.99
N GLY A 67 -11.60 -0.28 1.94
CA GLY A 67 -10.82 0.04 3.11
C GLY A 67 -10.68 -1.15 4.06
N MET A 68 -11.79 -1.83 4.36
CA MET A 68 -11.79 -3.04 5.20
C MET A 68 -10.95 -4.16 4.58
N MET A 69 -11.11 -4.40 3.27
CA MET A 69 -10.31 -5.39 2.55
C MET A 69 -8.82 -5.01 2.54
N SER A 70 -8.51 -3.71 2.42
CA SER A 70 -7.13 -3.21 2.49
C SER A 70 -6.50 -3.44 3.87
N PHE A 71 -7.24 -3.25 4.96
CA PHE A 71 -6.76 -3.59 6.31
C PHE A 71 -6.50 -5.08 6.48
N VAL A 72 -7.38 -5.95 5.94
CA VAL A 72 -7.17 -7.40 5.92
C VAL A 72 -5.90 -7.76 5.13
N ASN A 73 -5.66 -7.09 4.00
CA ASN A 73 -4.43 -7.21 3.20
C ASN A 73 -3.20 -6.56 3.86
N LYS A 74 -3.33 -6.02 5.08
CA LYS A 74 -2.26 -5.31 5.82
C LYS A 74 -1.71 -4.10 5.05
N ASN A 75 -2.53 -3.52 4.18
CA ASN A 75 -2.29 -2.24 3.54
C ASN A 75 -2.87 -1.13 4.41
N LEU A 76 -2.07 -0.69 5.40
CA LEU A 76 -2.47 0.36 6.35
C LEU A 76 -2.88 1.65 5.62
N TYR A 77 -2.16 1.99 4.55
CA TYR A 77 -2.35 3.24 3.84
C TYR A 77 -3.66 3.27 3.07
N GLY A 78 -3.89 2.26 2.23
CA GLY A 78 -5.15 2.09 1.51
C GLY A 78 -6.33 1.91 2.46
N GLY A 79 -6.17 1.11 3.52
CA GLY A 79 -7.21 0.88 4.52
C GLY A 79 -7.66 2.16 5.22
N THR A 80 -6.69 2.97 5.68
CA THR A 80 -6.97 4.25 6.34
C THR A 80 -7.64 5.23 5.37
N LEU A 81 -7.09 5.36 4.16
CA LEU A 81 -7.58 6.31 3.16
C LEU A 81 -9.04 6.01 2.75
N PHE A 82 -9.31 4.80 2.28
CA PHE A 82 -10.62 4.44 1.75
C PHE A 82 -11.69 4.45 2.84
N THR A 83 -11.35 4.06 4.07
CA THR A 83 -12.30 4.11 5.19
C THR A 83 -12.60 5.57 5.60
N ALA A 84 -11.59 6.44 5.64
CA ALA A 84 -11.80 7.86 5.92
C ALA A 84 -12.70 8.53 4.87
N PHE A 85 -12.44 8.27 3.57
CA PHE A 85 -13.32 8.76 2.51
C PHE A 85 -14.71 8.15 2.58
N ALA A 86 -14.86 6.88 2.94
CA ALA A 86 -16.18 6.27 3.07
C ALA A 86 -17.06 7.03 4.07
N PHE A 87 -16.49 7.41 5.21
CA PHE A 87 -17.20 8.24 6.19
C PHE A 87 -17.45 9.66 5.70
N ASN A 88 -16.52 10.24 4.95
CA ASN A 88 -16.74 11.54 4.29
C ASN A 88 -17.90 11.49 3.28
N TRP A 89 -17.98 10.43 2.48
CA TRP A 89 -19.10 10.19 1.56
C TRP A 89 -20.42 9.91 2.30
N THR A 90 -20.36 9.30 3.48
CA THR A 90 -21.52 9.13 4.35
C THR A 90 -22.02 10.50 4.86
N LEU A 91 -21.11 11.41 5.19
CA LEU A 91 -21.46 12.80 5.52
C LEU A 91 -22.12 13.50 4.32
N ASN A 92 -21.56 13.36 3.11
CA ASN A 92 -22.17 13.91 1.89
C ASN A 92 -23.57 13.34 1.63
N TRP A 93 -23.77 12.03 1.80
CA TRP A 93 -25.10 11.42 1.74
C TRP A 93 -26.06 12.07 2.73
N TRP A 94 -25.66 12.19 3.99
CA TRP A 94 -26.50 12.77 5.04
C TRP A 94 -26.85 14.23 4.75
N VAL A 95 -25.89 15.04 4.29
CA VAL A 95 -26.12 16.45 3.91
C VAL A 95 -27.13 16.53 2.77
N LEU A 96 -26.94 15.74 1.71
CA LEU A 96 -27.85 15.77 0.55
C LEU A 96 -29.26 15.26 0.90
N ASP A 97 -29.36 14.16 1.66
CA ASP A 97 -30.65 13.65 2.12
C ASP A 97 -31.39 14.65 3.01
N SER A 98 -30.65 15.32 3.91
CA SER A 98 -31.15 16.41 4.75
C SER A 98 -31.69 17.58 3.93
N LEU A 99 -30.93 18.07 2.96
CA LEU A 99 -31.36 19.13 2.06
C LEU A 99 -32.61 18.72 1.26
N GLY A 100 -32.66 17.45 0.83
CA GLY A 100 -33.84 16.86 0.19
C GLY A 100 -35.06 16.71 1.10
N LYS A 101 -34.92 16.92 2.40
CA LYS A 101 -36.01 16.95 3.40
C LYS A 101 -36.30 18.37 3.90
N GLY A 102 -35.60 19.38 3.39
CA GLY A 102 -35.74 20.77 3.85
C GLY A 102 -35.03 21.06 5.17
N PHE A 103 -34.13 20.16 5.61
CA PHE A 103 -33.27 20.38 6.77
C PHE A 103 -31.89 20.81 6.29
N VAL A 104 -31.37 21.90 6.85
CA VAL A 104 -30.01 22.39 6.56
C VAL A 104 -29.12 22.05 7.75
N PRO A 105 -28.17 21.12 7.60
CA PRO A 105 -27.18 20.85 8.63
C PRO A 105 -26.36 22.08 9.00
N ASP A 106 -25.84 22.11 10.23
CA ASP A 106 -25.01 23.22 10.71
C ASP A 106 -23.73 23.36 9.88
N HIS A 107 -23.63 24.49 9.18
CA HIS A 107 -22.53 24.77 8.28
C HIS A 107 -21.18 24.96 8.98
N VAL A 108 -21.16 25.46 10.23
CA VAL A 108 -19.92 25.69 10.99
C VAL A 108 -19.32 24.36 11.40
N ILE A 109 -20.16 23.42 11.86
CA ILE A 109 -19.72 22.08 12.26
C ILE A 109 -19.18 21.30 11.05
N ILE A 110 -19.88 21.35 9.92
CA ILE A 110 -19.41 20.72 8.68
C ILE A 110 -18.09 21.34 8.24
N GLN A 111 -17.99 22.68 8.22
CA GLN A 111 -16.77 23.37 7.82
C GLN A 111 -15.58 23.02 8.72
N ALA A 112 -15.77 22.97 10.04
CA ALA A 112 -14.72 22.57 10.97
C ALA A 112 -14.22 21.13 10.71
N THR A 113 -15.15 20.22 10.39
CA THR A 113 -14.84 18.84 10.03
C THR A 113 -14.06 18.76 8.72
N GLU A 114 -14.41 19.59 7.74
CA GLU A 114 -13.71 19.66 6.45
C GLU A 114 -12.29 20.23 6.59
N VAL A 115 -12.09 21.24 7.44
CA VAL A 115 -10.75 21.77 7.75
C VAL A 115 -9.88 20.71 8.42
N ALA A 116 -10.42 19.94 9.37
CA ALA A 116 -9.70 18.83 9.97
C ALA A 116 -9.34 17.74 8.93
N SER A 117 -10.28 17.46 8.01
CA SER A 117 -10.06 16.51 6.92
C SER A 117 -8.94 16.97 5.98
N LEU A 118 -8.87 18.27 5.64
CA LEU A 118 -7.79 18.85 4.83
C LEU A 118 -6.42 18.61 5.46
N VAL A 119 -6.26 18.84 6.77
CA VAL A 119 -4.99 18.61 7.46
C VAL A 119 -4.57 17.14 7.38
N ILE A 120 -5.53 16.22 7.56
CA ILE A 120 -5.28 14.78 7.43
C ILE A 120 -4.88 14.44 5.99
N PHE A 121 -5.61 14.94 5.00
CA PHE A 121 -5.34 14.64 3.60
C PHE A 121 -4.01 15.18 3.12
N LEU A 122 -3.56 16.37 3.54
CA LEU A 122 -2.22 16.87 3.22
C LEU A 122 -1.10 15.89 3.63
N VAL A 123 -1.23 15.26 4.81
CA VAL A 123 -0.27 14.24 5.27
C VAL A 123 -0.38 12.96 4.43
N LEU A 124 -1.59 12.57 4.03
CA LEU A 124 -1.80 11.43 3.14
C LEU A 124 -1.30 11.70 1.71
N THR A 125 -1.43 12.92 1.21
CA THR A 125 -0.90 13.35 -0.09
C THR A 125 0.62 13.19 -0.12
N TYR A 126 1.29 13.66 0.95
CA TYR A 126 2.74 13.50 1.07
C TYR A 126 3.17 12.02 1.00
N GLY A 127 2.51 11.12 1.73
CA GLY A 127 2.89 9.71 1.70
C GLY A 127 2.59 9.02 0.37
N PHE A 128 1.51 9.38 -0.34
CA PHE A 128 1.23 8.87 -1.69
C PHE A 128 2.31 9.20 -2.72
N GLY A 129 3.06 10.28 -2.50
CA GLY A 129 4.21 10.63 -3.33
C GLY A 129 5.28 9.53 -3.37
N PHE A 130 5.38 8.66 -2.37
CA PHE A 130 6.30 7.52 -2.39
C PHE A 130 5.79 6.30 -3.18
N PHE A 131 4.52 6.29 -3.63
CA PHE A 131 3.92 5.16 -4.35
C PHE A 131 3.73 5.45 -5.85
N SER A 132 3.06 6.56 -6.20
CA SER A 132 2.77 6.91 -7.60
C SER A 132 2.52 8.40 -7.76
N LYS A 133 3.06 9.00 -8.82
CA LYS A 133 2.75 10.38 -9.25
C LYS A 133 1.26 10.56 -9.54
N LEU A 134 0.59 9.52 -10.05
CA LEU A 134 -0.82 9.61 -10.38
C LEU A 134 -1.68 9.60 -9.11
N LEU A 135 -1.36 8.76 -8.13
CA LEU A 135 -2.01 8.78 -6.81
C LEU A 135 -1.72 10.10 -6.07
N PHE A 136 -0.49 10.61 -6.18
CA PHE A 136 -0.15 11.93 -5.63
C PHE A 136 -0.99 13.04 -6.26
N ALA A 137 -1.08 13.10 -7.58
CA ALA A 137 -1.91 14.10 -8.28
C ALA A 137 -3.39 13.98 -7.92
N PHE A 138 -3.90 12.75 -7.81
CA PHE A 138 -5.26 12.47 -7.38
C PHE A 138 -5.55 13.00 -5.96
N LEU A 139 -4.60 12.89 -5.03
CA LEU A 139 -4.75 13.44 -3.68
C LEU A 139 -4.57 14.97 -3.63
N VAL A 140 -3.66 15.53 -4.44
CA VAL A 140 -3.53 16.99 -4.58
C VAL A 140 -4.83 17.62 -5.10
N ASP A 141 -5.52 16.97 -6.03
CA ASP A 141 -6.83 17.41 -6.51
C ASP A 141 -7.86 17.51 -5.36
N ILE A 142 -7.86 16.52 -4.46
CA ILE A 142 -8.68 16.54 -3.24
C ILE A 142 -8.26 17.70 -2.32
N ASP A 143 -6.96 17.87 -2.07
CA ASP A 143 -6.49 18.96 -1.20
C ASP A 143 -6.91 20.33 -1.75
N LEU A 144 -6.78 20.54 -3.07
CA LEU A 144 -7.21 21.77 -3.73
C LEU A 144 -8.73 21.96 -3.63
N LEU A 145 -9.51 20.89 -3.78
CA LEU A 145 -10.96 20.93 -3.57
C LEU A 145 -11.30 21.41 -2.15
N TYR A 146 -10.65 20.86 -1.13
CA TYR A 146 -10.87 21.24 0.27
C TYR A 146 -10.40 22.67 0.59
N VAL A 147 -9.28 23.10 -0.01
CA VAL A 147 -8.80 24.48 0.08
C VAL A 147 -9.83 25.43 -0.51
N CYS A 148 -10.36 25.13 -1.70
CA CYS A 148 -11.39 25.94 -2.33
C CYS A 148 -12.67 25.99 -1.49
N LYS A 149 -13.16 24.87 -0.97
CA LYS A 149 -14.33 24.83 -0.08
C LYS A 149 -14.13 25.70 1.17
N THR A 150 -12.97 25.56 1.81
CA THR A 150 -12.60 26.33 3.01
C THR A 150 -12.49 27.82 2.71
N ALA A 151 -11.83 28.20 1.62
CA ALA A 151 -11.72 29.59 1.21
C ALA A 151 -13.07 30.20 0.87
N ASN A 152 -13.95 29.45 0.19
CA ASN A 152 -15.32 29.89 -0.14
C ASN A 152 -16.11 30.21 1.13
N ALA A 153 -16.06 29.30 2.12
CA ALA A 153 -16.77 29.44 3.38
C ALA A 153 -16.24 30.60 4.23
N LEU A 154 -14.92 30.74 4.36
CA LEU A 154 -14.30 31.81 5.15
C LEU A 154 -14.49 33.20 4.52
N ALA A 155 -14.44 33.29 3.20
CA ALA A 155 -14.64 34.54 2.48
C ALA A 155 -16.12 34.89 2.26
N GLY A 156 -17.05 33.96 2.55
CA GLY A 156 -18.48 34.13 2.29
C GLY A 156 -18.81 34.41 0.82
N THR A 157 -18.02 33.84 -0.10
CA THR A 157 -18.12 34.09 -1.55
C THR A 157 -18.70 32.86 -2.27
N ARG A 158 -18.93 33.02 -3.58
CA ARG A 158 -19.27 31.94 -4.53
C ARG A 158 -18.22 31.78 -5.63
N ALA A 159 -17.13 32.54 -5.57
CA ALA A 159 -16.09 32.52 -6.59
C ALA A 159 -15.43 31.14 -6.74
N PHE A 160 -15.47 30.31 -5.69
CA PHE A 160 -14.87 28.98 -5.72
C PHE A 160 -15.84 27.85 -6.11
N ASP A 161 -17.13 28.14 -6.35
CA ASP A 161 -18.13 27.12 -6.71
C ASP A 161 -17.73 26.37 -7.99
N LEU A 162 -17.31 27.11 -9.03
CA LEU A 162 -16.83 26.52 -10.29
C LEU A 162 -15.53 25.71 -10.12
N PRO A 163 -14.47 26.25 -9.48
CA PRO A 163 -13.29 25.45 -9.13
C PRO A 163 -13.63 24.14 -8.40
N ILE A 164 -14.50 24.18 -7.38
CA ILE A 164 -14.93 22.98 -6.64
C ILE A 164 -15.60 21.96 -7.58
N ALA A 165 -16.45 22.43 -8.49
CA ALA A 165 -17.09 21.56 -9.48
C ALA A 165 -16.07 20.92 -10.43
N PHE A 166 -15.08 21.68 -10.91
CA PHE A 166 -14.02 21.14 -11.78
C PHE A 166 -13.13 20.13 -11.07
N PHE A 167 -12.72 20.39 -9.82
CA PHE A 167 -11.98 19.40 -9.03
C PHE A 167 -12.83 18.15 -8.77
N THR A 168 -14.14 18.28 -8.51
CA THR A 168 -15.02 17.11 -8.35
C THR A 168 -15.03 16.22 -9.61
N VAL A 169 -15.07 16.82 -10.79
CA VAL A 169 -14.97 16.08 -12.07
C VAL A 169 -13.58 15.50 -12.27
N GLY A 170 -12.53 16.28 -12.03
CA GLY A 170 -11.13 15.87 -12.12
C GLY A 170 -10.85 14.64 -11.26
N LEU A 171 -11.30 14.68 -10.02
CA LEU A 171 -11.25 13.58 -9.08
C LEU A 171 -11.90 12.31 -9.63
N GLY A 172 -13.13 12.43 -10.15
CA GLY A 172 -13.86 11.31 -10.73
C GLY A 172 -13.16 10.68 -11.93
N VAL A 173 -12.55 11.50 -12.78
CA VAL A 173 -11.80 11.05 -13.97
C VAL A 173 -10.48 10.37 -13.57
N LEU A 174 -9.70 11.00 -12.68
CA LEU A 174 -8.45 10.43 -12.19
C LEU A 174 -8.69 9.11 -11.47
N SER A 175 -9.73 9.04 -10.64
CA SER A 175 -10.13 7.83 -9.94
C SER A 175 -10.45 6.69 -10.91
N LEU A 176 -11.26 6.98 -11.94
CA LEU A 176 -11.64 5.99 -12.94
C LEU A 176 -10.44 5.51 -13.76
N TRP A 177 -9.54 6.43 -14.13
CA TRP A 177 -8.31 6.09 -14.85
C TRP A 177 -7.44 5.12 -14.05
N ILE A 178 -7.22 5.42 -12.75
CA ILE A 178 -6.43 4.55 -11.87
C ILE A 178 -7.12 3.19 -11.72
N ALA A 179 -8.44 3.17 -11.52
CA ALA A 179 -9.19 1.92 -11.39
C ALA A 179 -9.08 1.05 -12.65
N PHE A 180 -9.23 1.64 -13.83
CA PHE A 180 -9.05 0.94 -15.11
C PHE A 180 -7.63 0.44 -15.29
N ALA A 181 -6.63 1.23 -14.90
CA ALA A 181 -5.25 0.78 -14.97
C ALA A 181 -4.99 -0.44 -14.08
N LEU A 182 -5.55 -0.45 -12.87
CA LEU A 182 -5.39 -1.56 -11.92
C LEU A 182 -6.20 -2.81 -12.32
N LEU A 183 -7.31 -2.69 -13.04
CA LEU A 183 -8.10 -3.83 -13.50
C LEU A 183 -7.64 -4.37 -14.86
N ILE A 184 -7.44 -3.47 -15.83
CA ILE A 184 -7.25 -3.83 -17.23
C ILE A 184 -5.80 -4.19 -17.51
N ASN A 185 -4.81 -3.50 -16.93
CA ASN A 185 -3.41 -3.83 -17.22
C ASN A 185 -3.04 -5.27 -16.82
N PRO A 186 -3.41 -5.77 -15.62
CA PRO A 186 -3.16 -7.17 -15.26
C PRO A 186 -3.93 -8.14 -16.15
N THR A 187 -5.20 -7.83 -16.46
CA THR A 187 -6.05 -8.67 -17.33
C THR A 187 -5.49 -8.76 -18.75
N ALA A 188 -4.93 -7.67 -19.28
CA ALA A 188 -4.34 -7.60 -20.60
C ALA A 188 -2.89 -8.12 -20.66
N GLY A 189 -2.26 -8.36 -19.50
CA GLY A 189 -0.84 -8.75 -19.40
C GLY A 189 0.15 -7.68 -19.89
N ARG A 190 -0.30 -6.44 -20.12
CA ARG A 190 0.52 -5.33 -20.61
C ARG A 190 -0.05 -3.97 -20.16
N PRO A 191 0.78 -2.93 -20.02
CA PRO A 191 0.30 -1.60 -19.64
C PRO A 191 -0.49 -0.95 -20.78
N LEU A 192 -1.81 -0.95 -20.69
CA LEU A 192 -2.71 -0.20 -21.58
C LEU A 192 -2.98 1.21 -21.02
N PHE A 193 -3.15 1.31 -19.71
CA PHE A 193 -3.27 2.57 -18.99
C PHE A 193 -1.98 2.84 -18.23
N PRO A 194 -1.17 3.85 -18.60
CA PRO A 194 0.06 4.14 -17.89
C PRO A 194 -0.22 4.57 -16.44
N ILE A 195 0.46 3.90 -15.50
CA ILE A 195 0.56 4.32 -14.10
C ILE A 195 1.96 4.86 -13.91
N ALA A 196 2.07 6.15 -13.60
CA ALA A 196 3.35 6.77 -13.35
C ALA A 196 3.95 6.26 -12.02
N GLY A 197 5.27 6.01 -12.01
CA GLY A 197 6.02 5.61 -10.82
C GLY A 197 6.01 6.67 -9.71
N PRO A 198 6.74 6.47 -8.60
CA PRO A 198 6.70 7.36 -7.44
C PRO A 198 7.19 8.77 -7.76
N MET A 199 6.65 9.76 -7.04
CA MET A 199 7.06 11.16 -7.10
C MET A 199 8.30 11.41 -6.25
N PHE A 200 8.37 10.77 -5.08
CA PHE A 200 9.48 10.89 -4.14
C PHE A 200 10.30 9.61 -4.10
N VAL A 201 11.61 9.75 -3.99
CA VAL A 201 12.51 8.63 -3.76
C VAL A 201 12.68 8.48 -2.25
N ALA A 202 12.17 7.39 -1.69
CA ALA A 202 12.46 7.07 -0.30
C ALA A 202 13.95 6.74 -0.17
N GLN A 203 14.64 7.36 0.80
CA GLN A 203 15.96 6.86 1.18
C GLN A 203 15.81 5.40 1.60
N ARG A 204 16.54 4.53 0.90
CA ARG A 204 16.61 3.13 1.27
C ARG A 204 17.13 3.12 2.71
N LYS A 205 16.31 2.67 3.68
CA LYS A 205 16.83 2.36 5.01
C LYS A 205 18.08 1.52 4.77
N PRO A 206 19.23 1.82 5.43
CA PRO A 206 20.41 0.98 5.31
C PRO A 206 19.95 -0.45 5.60
N GLY A 207 19.86 -1.24 4.53
CA GLY A 207 19.48 -2.63 4.63
C GLY A 207 20.67 -3.36 5.22
N PHE A 208 20.38 -4.41 5.99
CA PHE A 208 21.38 -5.38 6.37
C PHE A 208 22.15 -5.86 5.14
N ASP A 209 23.46 -6.11 5.27
CA ASP A 209 24.33 -6.47 4.17
C ASP A 209 23.92 -7.82 3.55
N ALA A 210 23.19 -7.75 2.43
CA ALA A 210 22.73 -8.92 1.71
C ALA A 210 23.88 -9.73 1.10
N SER A 211 25.05 -9.11 0.86
CA SER A 211 26.19 -9.77 0.25
C SER A 211 26.81 -10.81 1.19
N LEU A 212 26.87 -10.50 2.48
CA LEU A 212 27.35 -11.42 3.51
C LEU A 212 26.45 -12.64 3.65
N ARG A 213 25.12 -12.46 3.67
CA ARG A 213 24.17 -13.57 3.76
C ARG A 213 24.21 -14.47 2.53
N GLN A 214 24.30 -13.88 1.33
CA GLN A 214 24.48 -14.64 0.10
C GLN A 214 25.77 -15.45 0.13
N ALA A 215 26.85 -14.88 0.69
CA ALA A 215 28.11 -15.59 0.87
C ALA A 215 27.97 -16.75 1.87
N ILE A 216 27.30 -16.55 3.02
CA ILE A 216 27.01 -17.61 4.00
C ILE A 216 26.25 -18.75 3.33
N PHE A 217 25.18 -18.44 2.60
CA PHE A 217 24.42 -19.45 1.87
C PHE A 217 25.27 -20.17 0.82
N ALA A 218 26.08 -19.46 0.04
CA ALA A 218 26.91 -20.07 -1.00
C ALA A 218 27.89 -21.11 -0.42
N VAL A 219 28.58 -20.75 0.66
CA VAL A 219 29.53 -21.65 1.34
C VAL A 219 28.81 -22.88 1.91
N LEU A 220 27.69 -22.68 2.59
CA LEU A 220 26.94 -23.78 3.19
C LEU A 220 26.26 -24.67 2.14
N TYR A 221 25.86 -24.09 1.00
CA TYR A 221 25.27 -24.83 -0.12
C TYR A 221 26.31 -25.67 -0.85
N GLU A 222 27.51 -25.13 -1.08
CA GLU A 222 28.64 -25.90 -1.63
C GLU A 222 29.01 -27.07 -0.70
N HIS A 223 29.09 -26.81 0.61
CA HIS A 223 29.34 -27.85 1.60
C HIS A 223 28.25 -28.92 1.58
N TRP A 224 26.97 -28.53 1.49
CA TRP A 224 25.85 -29.46 1.35
C TRP A 224 25.96 -30.30 0.08
N GLY A 225 26.35 -29.70 -1.05
CA GLY A 225 26.56 -30.43 -2.31
C GLY A 225 27.62 -31.53 -2.23
N GLN A 226 28.62 -31.36 -1.36
CA GLN A 226 29.73 -32.32 -1.18
C GLN A 226 29.51 -33.29 -0.01
N HIS A 227 28.79 -32.87 1.03
CA HIS A 227 28.70 -33.58 2.31
C HIS A 227 27.26 -33.82 2.80
N ALA A 228 26.26 -33.53 1.97
CA ALA A 228 24.84 -33.63 2.28
C ALA A 228 24.48 -32.88 3.58
N LEU A 229 23.69 -33.49 4.48
CA LEU A 229 23.21 -32.85 5.71
C LEU A 229 24.25 -32.83 6.85
N ARG A 230 25.51 -33.19 6.57
CA ARG A 230 26.58 -33.10 7.57
C ARG A 230 26.80 -31.62 7.94
N PRO A 231 26.85 -31.28 9.23
CA PRO A 231 27.03 -29.89 9.63
C PRO A 231 28.49 -29.45 9.54
N MET A 232 28.70 -28.20 9.11
CA MET A 232 29.98 -27.50 9.09
C MET A 232 30.24 -26.91 10.48
N THR A 233 31.50 -26.81 10.92
CA THR A 233 31.82 -26.09 12.15
C THR A 233 31.68 -24.58 11.93
N TYR A 234 31.29 -23.84 12.96
CA TYR A 234 31.19 -22.38 12.83
C TYR A 234 32.54 -21.72 12.54
N GLU A 235 33.64 -22.25 13.09
CA GLU A 235 35.00 -21.79 12.79
C GLU A 235 35.39 -22.00 11.33
N ASP A 236 35.00 -23.12 10.71
CA ASP A 236 35.25 -23.36 9.29
C ASP A 236 34.42 -22.41 8.40
N LEU A 237 33.19 -22.09 8.83
CA LEU A 237 32.36 -21.10 8.14
C LEU A 237 32.97 -19.70 8.22
N GLU A 238 33.45 -19.29 9.40
CA GLU A 238 34.17 -18.01 9.58
C GLU A 238 35.41 -17.94 8.69
N ARG A 239 36.22 -19.00 8.69
CA ARG A 239 37.43 -19.08 7.84
C ARG A 239 37.10 -19.00 6.35
N ALA A 240 36.03 -19.65 5.91
CA ALA A 240 35.59 -19.60 4.51
C ALA A 240 35.08 -18.20 4.09
N LEU A 241 34.62 -17.40 5.05
CA LEU A 241 34.06 -16.06 4.81
C LEU A 241 35.03 -14.92 5.13
N GLU A 242 36.19 -15.20 5.73
CA GLU A 242 37.23 -14.22 6.08
C GLU A 242 37.60 -13.23 4.94
N PRO A 243 37.70 -13.64 3.66
CA PRO A 243 37.98 -12.70 2.56
C PRO A 243 36.86 -11.67 2.31
N ARG A 244 35.64 -11.93 2.81
CA ARG A 244 34.43 -11.13 2.59
C ARG A 244 34.00 -10.34 3.82
N VAL A 245 34.56 -10.65 4.97
CA VAL A 245 34.19 -10.08 6.26
C VAL A 245 35.44 -9.44 6.81
N ALA A 246 35.65 -8.15 6.56
CA ALA A 246 36.86 -7.39 6.90
C ALA A 246 37.08 -7.24 8.43
N GLY A 247 37.23 -8.35 9.15
CA GLY A 247 37.37 -8.44 10.61
C GLY A 247 36.05 -8.34 11.39
N GLY A 248 34.90 -8.33 10.72
CA GLY A 248 33.57 -8.33 11.37
C GLY A 248 33.13 -9.72 11.85
N SER A 249 32.21 -9.77 12.83
CA SER A 249 31.58 -11.04 13.23
C SER A 249 30.43 -11.40 12.29
N ILE A 250 30.38 -12.66 11.85
CA ILE A 250 29.24 -13.20 11.07
C ILE A 250 28.09 -13.68 11.95
N LEU A 251 28.28 -13.69 13.27
CA LEU A 251 27.32 -14.25 14.23
C LEU A 251 25.92 -13.62 14.13
N PRO A 252 25.75 -12.28 13.99
CA PRO A 252 24.42 -11.69 13.88
C PRO A 252 23.64 -12.20 12.65
N ASP A 253 24.32 -12.42 11.54
CA ASP A 253 23.70 -12.91 10.30
C ASP A 253 23.41 -14.41 10.38
N VAL A 254 24.28 -15.20 11.01
CA VAL A 254 24.06 -16.64 11.24
C VAL A 254 22.86 -16.87 12.17
N GLU A 255 22.77 -16.15 13.29
CA GLU A 255 21.62 -16.24 14.22
C GLU A 255 20.33 -15.74 13.55
N TYR A 256 20.38 -14.65 12.79
CA TYR A 256 19.22 -14.16 12.03
C TYR A 256 18.71 -15.18 11.01
N LEU A 257 19.60 -15.81 10.24
CA LEU A 257 19.22 -16.82 9.25
C LEU A 257 18.70 -18.11 9.91
N ALA A 258 19.15 -18.43 11.13
CA ALA A 258 18.60 -19.52 11.92
C ALA A 258 17.19 -19.23 12.43
N GLU A 259 16.95 -18.04 13.00
CA GLU A 259 15.60 -17.58 13.40
C GLU A 259 14.64 -17.51 12.22
N SER A 260 15.17 -17.23 11.03
CA SER A 260 14.38 -17.22 9.80
C SER A 260 14.11 -18.64 9.24
N GLY A 261 14.62 -19.70 9.88
CA GLY A 261 14.40 -21.09 9.48
C GLY A 261 15.34 -21.61 8.38
N CYS A 262 16.29 -20.79 7.89
CA CYS A 262 17.19 -21.20 6.81
C CYS A 262 18.35 -22.06 7.28
N LEU A 263 18.78 -21.85 8.53
CA LEU A 263 19.92 -22.53 9.13
C LEU A 263 19.49 -23.38 10.31
N VAL A 264 20.19 -24.48 10.52
CA VAL A 264 20.13 -25.26 11.75
C VAL A 264 21.44 -25.07 12.50
N LEU A 265 21.35 -24.52 13.69
CA LEU A 265 22.47 -24.28 14.58
C LEU A 265 22.51 -25.35 15.68
N THR A 266 23.70 -25.89 15.95
CA THR A 266 23.93 -26.69 17.16
C THR A 266 24.73 -25.83 18.13
N LYS A 267 24.18 -25.54 19.32
CA LYS A 267 24.88 -24.77 20.35
C LYS A 267 25.75 -25.69 21.21
N ARG A 268 26.93 -25.21 21.61
CA ARG A 268 27.76 -25.91 22.60
C ARG A 268 27.10 -25.79 23.97
N GLY A 269 26.93 -26.89 24.69
CA GLY A 269 26.40 -26.83 26.04
C GLY A 269 27.34 -26.05 26.97
N GLY A 270 26.89 -24.91 27.50
CA GLY A 270 27.53 -24.23 28.63
C GLY A 270 28.49 -23.06 28.35
N GLU A 271 28.67 -22.61 27.11
CA GLU A 271 29.53 -21.44 26.81
C GLU A 271 28.75 -20.31 26.10
N PRO A 272 29.05 -19.02 26.40
CA PRO A 272 28.44 -17.86 25.73
C PRO A 272 29.04 -17.53 24.34
N GLY A 273 29.81 -18.45 23.76
CA GLY A 273 30.35 -18.35 22.39
C GLY A 273 29.33 -18.81 21.35
N GLY A 274 29.51 -18.39 20.09
CA GLY A 274 28.63 -18.67 18.95
C GLY A 274 28.31 -20.17 18.73
N PRO A 275 27.48 -20.50 17.73
CA PRO A 275 27.06 -21.88 17.49
C PRO A 275 28.28 -22.80 17.26
N GLN A 276 28.21 -24.05 17.71
CA GLN A 276 29.27 -25.03 17.49
C GLN A 276 29.30 -25.47 16.02
N THR A 277 28.12 -25.72 15.45
CA THR A 277 27.99 -26.14 14.06
C THR A 277 26.80 -25.47 13.39
N VAL A 278 26.91 -25.30 12.08
CA VAL A 278 25.95 -24.65 11.20
C VAL A 278 25.71 -25.54 9.98
N ARG A 279 24.46 -25.68 9.56
CA ARG A 279 24.10 -26.25 8.26
C ARG A 279 22.86 -25.58 7.69
N LEU A 280 22.64 -25.72 6.40
CA LEU A 280 21.34 -25.38 5.81
C LEU A 280 20.25 -26.31 6.36
N SER A 281 19.07 -25.73 6.59
CA SER A 281 17.83 -26.49 6.69
C SER A 281 17.36 -26.91 5.29
N ALA A 282 16.36 -27.81 5.21
CA ALA A 282 15.71 -28.11 3.93
C ALA A 282 15.14 -26.84 3.28
N GLU A 283 14.54 -25.96 4.10
CA GLU A 283 13.99 -24.69 3.66
C GLU A 283 15.07 -23.72 3.14
N GLY A 284 16.27 -23.73 3.75
CA GLY A 284 17.40 -22.93 3.29
C GLY A 284 18.00 -23.41 1.97
N ILE A 285 18.01 -24.73 1.73
CA ILE A 285 18.44 -25.32 0.45
C ILE A 285 17.46 -24.91 -0.66
N ASP A 286 16.16 -25.14 -0.44
CA ASP A 286 15.11 -24.78 -1.40
C ASP A 286 15.14 -23.28 -1.72
N PHE A 287 15.34 -22.44 -0.70
CA PHE A 287 15.49 -21.00 -0.88
C PHE A 287 16.67 -20.64 -1.78
N TYR A 288 17.85 -21.23 -1.55
CA TYR A 288 19.04 -20.93 -2.35
C TYR A 288 18.88 -21.37 -3.81
N GLU A 289 18.29 -22.55 -4.04
CA GLU A 289 18.05 -23.06 -5.40
C GLU A 289 17.06 -22.20 -6.18
N GLN A 290 15.99 -21.73 -5.54
CA GLN A 290 14.97 -20.89 -6.18
C GLN A 290 15.47 -19.46 -6.35
N VAL A 291 15.92 -18.81 -5.28
CA VAL A 291 16.14 -17.36 -5.29
C VAL A 291 17.51 -16.99 -5.83
N VAL A 292 18.54 -17.77 -5.50
CA VAL A 292 19.93 -17.44 -5.88
C VAL A 292 20.31 -18.11 -7.19
N LEU A 293 20.01 -19.40 -7.35
CA LEU A 293 20.32 -20.14 -8.58
C LEU A 293 19.24 -20.01 -9.67
N ARG A 294 18.08 -19.41 -9.36
CA ARG A 294 16.97 -19.18 -10.31
C ARG A 294 16.48 -20.46 -10.99
N LYS A 295 16.59 -21.62 -10.33
CA LYS A 295 16.20 -22.91 -10.92
C LYS A 295 14.69 -23.07 -11.10
N ASP A 296 13.89 -22.20 -10.49
CA ASP A 296 12.45 -22.10 -10.68
C ASP A 296 12.02 -21.26 -11.90
N HIS A 297 12.97 -20.75 -12.69
CA HIS A 297 12.69 -20.03 -13.95
C HIS A 297 12.61 -20.94 -15.20
N PHE A 298 12.30 -22.22 -15.02
CA PHE A 298 11.88 -23.07 -16.13
C PHE A 298 10.35 -23.12 -16.23
N VAL A 299 9.85 -22.56 -17.34
CA VAL A 299 8.46 -22.41 -17.82
C VAL A 299 7.70 -21.20 -17.31
#